data_AF-A0A939WAA2-F1
#
_entry.id   AF-A0A939WAA2-F1
#
_cell.length_a   1.000
_cell.length_b   1.000
_cell.length_c   1.000
_cell.angle_alpha   90.00
_cell.angle_beta   90.00
_cell.angle_gamma   90.00
#
_symmetry.space_group_name_H-M   'P 1'
#
loop_
_entity.id
_entity.type
_entity.pdbx_description
1 polymer ?
#
loop_
_entity_poly.entity_id
_entity_poly.type
_entity_poly.pdbx_seq_one_letter_code
_entity_poly.pdbx_strand_id
1 'polypeptide(L)' 'MEELKKEEIIAMAVAAIAEKTGKDIRNLRVVNFREIGESALMKYIREKNISYKKYALEDELV' A
#
# COMPACT_ATOMS: atom_id res chain seq x y z
N MET A 1 -9.78 -23.03 -3.36
CA MET A 1 -9.75 -21.57 -3.54
C MET A 1 -9.51 -21.34 -5.01
N GLU A 2 -10.43 -20.65 -5.68
CA GLU A 2 -10.28 -20.31 -7.09
C GLU A 2 -9.15 -19.27 -7.20
N GLU A 3 -8.15 -19.56 -8.02
CA GLU A 3 -6.99 -18.68 -8.21
C GLU A 3 -7.41 -17.48 -9.05
N LEU A 4 -7.28 -16.27 -8.49
CA LEU A 4 -7.58 -15.04 -9.22
C LEU A 4 -6.64 -14.90 -10.41
N LYS A 5 -7.21 -14.63 -11.58
CA LYS A 5 -6.45 -14.35 -12.79
C LYS A 5 -5.71 -13.02 -12.62
N LYS A 6 -4.58 -12.89 -13.30
CA LYS A 6 -3.73 -11.69 -13.25
C LYS A 6 -4.51 -10.42 -13.64
N GLU A 7 -5.42 -10.55 -14.59
CA GLU A 7 -6.30 -9.49 -15.07
C GLU A 7 -7.26 -9.01 -13.98
N GLU A 8 -7.79 -9.93 -13.18
CA GLU A 8 -8.71 -9.64 -12.07
C GLU A 8 -7.98 -8.89 -10.96
N ILE A 9 -6.75 -9.30 -10.65
CA ILE A 9 -5.88 -8.62 -9.67
C ILE A 9 -5.58 -7.18 -10.13
N ILE A 10 -5.27 -6.99 -11.41
CA ILE A 10 -5.03 -5.66 -12.00
C ILE A 10 -6.29 -4.80 -11.92
N ALA A 11 -7.44 -5.33 -12.34
CA ALA A 11 -8.70 -4.60 -12.30
C ALA A 11 -9.06 -4.14 -10.88
N MET A 12 -8.92 -5.03 -9.89
CA MET A 12 -9.14 -4.71 -8.49
C MET A 12 -8.20 -3.61 -7.98
N ALA A 13 -6.91 -3.70 -8.30
CA ALA A 13 -5.93 -2.70 -7.89
C ALA A 13 -6.22 -1.32 -8.48
N VAL A 14 -6.56 -1.24 -9.77
CA VAL A 14 -6.90 0.03 -10.44
C VAL A 14 -8.18 0.62 -9.86
N ALA A 15 -9.21 -0.20 -9.62
CA ALA A 15 -10.47 0.24 -9.02
C ALA A 15 -10.25 0.83 -7.61
N ALA A 16 -9.51 0.12 -6.76
CA ALA A 16 -9.21 0.59 -5.40
C ALA A 16 -8.41 1.91 -5.39
N ILE A 17 -7.47 2.09 -6.32
CA ILE A 17 -6.70 3.34 -6.44
C ILE A 17 -7.59 4.47 -6.94
N ALA A 18 -8.44 4.22 -7.95
CA ALA A 18 -9.38 5.22 -8.48
C ALA A 18 -10.32 5.73 -7.38
N GLU A 19 -10.90 4.81 -6.60
CA GLU A 19 -11.78 5.13 -5.48
C GLU A 19 -11.05 5.96 -4.41
N LYS A 20 -9.85 5.54 -4.00
CA LYS A 20 -9.08 6.24 -2.96
C LYS A 20 -8.57 7.61 -3.38
N THR A 21 -8.25 7.79 -4.66
CA THR A 21 -7.61 9.02 -5.18
C THR A 21 -8.58 9.97 -5.88
N GLY A 22 -9.82 9.52 -6.17
CA GLY A 22 -10.80 10.28 -6.96
C GLY A 22 -10.40 10.47 -8.43
N LYS A 23 -9.41 9.72 -8.93
CA LYS A 23 -8.94 9.82 -10.32
C LYS A 23 -9.77 8.94 -11.24
N ASP A 24 -9.99 9.42 -12.47
CA ASP A 24 -10.59 8.60 -13.53
C ASP A 24 -9.72 7.36 -13.79
N ILE A 25 -10.38 6.21 -13.79
CA ILE A 25 -9.78 4.89 -14.02
C ILE A 25 -9.03 4.82 -15.36
N ARG A 26 -9.48 5.56 -16.38
CA ARG A 26 -8.85 5.63 -17.70
C ARG A 26 -7.46 6.26 -17.68
N ASN A 27 -7.17 7.05 -16.64
CA ASN A 27 -5.90 7.73 -16.44
C ASN A 27 -4.97 6.97 -15.48
N LEU A 28 -5.32 5.74 -15.10
CA LEU A 28 -4.54 4.90 -14.20
C LEU A 28 -3.96 3.71 -14.96
N ARG A 29 -2.67 3.46 -14.73
CA ARG A 29 -1.96 2.30 -15.26
C ARG A 29 -1.12 1.67 -14.17
N VAL A 30 -1.32 0.37 -13.94
CA VAL A 30 -0.44 -0.41 -13.05
C VAL A 30 0.87 -0.66 -13.78
N VAL A 31 1.97 -0.16 -13.22
CA VAL A 31 3.33 -0.36 -13.77
C VAL A 31 3.99 -1.57 -13.13
N ASN A 32 3.86 -1.72 -11.82
CA ASN A 32 4.36 -2.87 -11.08
C ASN A 32 3.47 -3.16 -9.87
N PHE A 33 3.57 -4.39 -9.39
CA PHE A 33 3.16 -4.74 -8.04
C PHE A 33 4.43 -4.89 -7.22
N ARG A 34 4.54 -4.12 -6.15
CA ARG A 34 5.55 -4.34 -5.13
C ARG A 34 4.83 -4.81 -3.89
N GLU A 35 5.14 -6.02 -3.46
CA GLU A 35 4.73 -6.47 -2.14
C GLU A 35 5.39 -5.53 -1.12
N ILE A 36 4.58 -4.73 -0.44
CA ILE A 36 5.03 -3.99 0.72
C ILE A 36 4.97 -4.99 1.87
N GLY A 37 6.00 -5.83 1.95
CA GLY A 37 6.20 -6.67 3.12
C GLY A 37 6.33 -5.76 4.33
N GLU A 38 5.64 -6.08 5.42
CA GLU A 38 5.87 -5.40 6.68
C GLU A 38 7.35 -5.54 7.05
N SER A 39 7.99 -4.43 7.41
CA SER A 39 9.33 -4.50 7.98
C SER A 39 9.28 -5.39 9.23
N ALA A 40 10.41 -6.03 9.57
CA ALA A 40 10.50 -6.85 10.78
C ALA A 40 10.01 -6.08 12.03
N LEU A 41 10.29 -4.77 12.08
CA LEU A 41 9.80 -3.88 13.12
C LEU A 41 8.27 -3.67 13.09
N MET A 42 7.69 -3.40 11.91
CA MET A 42 6.23 -3.24 11.76
C MET A 42 5.49 -4.52 12.18
N LYS A 43 6.00 -5.68 11.74
CA LYS A 43 5.44 -6.98 12.11
C LYS A 43 5.49 -7.20 13.62
N TYR A 44 6.63 -6.92 14.25
CA TYR A 44 6.81 -7.02 15.69
C TYR A 44 5.87 -6.10 16.48
N ILE A 45 5.74 -4.83 16.06
CA ILE A 45 4.85 -3.85 16.68
C ILE A 45 3.39 -4.35 16.65
N ARG A 46 2.94 -4.86 15.50
CA ARG A 46 1.60 -5.41 15.33
C ARG A 46 1.37 -6.65 16.20
N GLU A 47 2.29 -7.63 16.14
CA GLU A 47 2.17 -8.88 16.90
C GLU A 47 2.19 -8.68 18.42
N LYS A 48 2.86 -7.63 18.89
CA LYS A 48 2.96 -7.29 20.32
C LYS A 48 1.98 -6.20 20.75
N ASN A 49 1.10 -5.74 19.86
CA ASN A 49 0.11 -4.69 20.14
C ASN A 49 0.73 -3.41 20.75
N ILE A 50 1.90 -3.02 20.24
CA ILE A 50 2.69 -1.91 20.77
C ILE A 50 2.14 -0.59 20.22
N SER A 51 1.68 0.28 21.13
CA SER A 51 1.35 1.66 20.78
C SER A 51 2.62 2.51 20.78
N TYR A 52 2.87 3.25 19.70
CA TYR A 52 4.03 4.14 19.59
C TYR A 52 3.64 5.45 18.90
N LYS A 53 4.34 6.53 19.26
CA LYS A 53 4.26 7.81 18.55
C LYS A 53 5.49 7.92 17.64
N LYS A 54 5.27 7.98 16.32
CA LYS A 54 6.35 8.17 15.36
C LYS A 54 6.83 9.62 15.45
N TYR A 55 8.08 9.80 15.85
CA TYR A 55 8.76 11.09 15.74
C TYR A 55 9.57 11.04 14.44
N ALA A 56 9.25 11.93 13.50
CA ALA A 56 10.18 12.25 12.43
C ALA A 56 11.03 13.41 12.95
N LEU A 57 12.35 13.30 12.87
CA LEU A 57 13.17 14.50 12.89
C LEU A 57 12.82 15.23 11.60
N GLU A 58 12.29 16.45 11.70
CA GLU A 58 12.23 17.32 10.54
C GLU A 58 13.67 17.45 10.06
N ASP A 59 13.95 17.06 8.80
CA ASP A 59 15.21 17.46 8.18
C ASP A 59 15.23 18.99 8.27
N GLU A 60 16.16 19.52 9.06
CA GLU A 60 16.38 20.97 9.14
C GLU A 60 16.55 21.47 7.71
N LEU A 61 15.56 22.23 7.23
CA LEU A 61 15.66 22.98 5.99
C LEU A 61 16.83 23.97 6.15
N VAL A 62 17.99 23.60 5.61
CA VAL A 62 19.09 24.52 5.29
C VAL A 62 19.03 24.85 3.82
#